data_AF-A0A496WU96-F1
#
_entry.id   AF-A0A496WU96-F1
#
_cell.length_a   1.000
_cell.length_b   1.000
_cell.length_c   1.000
_cell.angle_alpha   90.00
_cell.angle_beta   90.00
_cell.angle_gamma   90.00
#
_symmetry.space_group_name_H-M   'P 1'
#
loop_
_entity.id
_entity.type
_entity.pdbx_description
1 polymer ?
#
loop_
_entity_poly.entity_id
_entity_poly.type
_entity_poly.pdbx_seq_one_letter_code
_entity_poly.pdbx_strand_id
1 'polypeptide(L)'
;MKNAQFDIQGAIFSVVIRYKKFKQALEVFKRLTEFSERGGKAQGFLLLGESSNGKTILAQEMCDQYPREQEEERVRIKVIMISMPANPTIRSFCMKLLDSYGRKYGERDTEAKLTHEVVTLLKNCGTVMLIIDEAQHLVDGNKINKTPAEVADWIKQLMNDSQVSVSLIGTPVSG
;
A
#
# COMPACT_ATOMS: atom_id res chain seq x y z
N MET A 1 -26.15 -15.00 11.59
CA MET A 1 -24.71 -15.29 11.42
C MET A 1 -24.08 -14.05 10.81
N LYS A 2 -23.36 -13.24 11.61
CA LYS A 2 -22.72 -12.01 11.14
C LYS A 2 -21.49 -12.40 10.32
N ASN A 3 -21.41 -11.85 9.12
CA ASN A 3 -20.49 -12.22 8.05
C ASN A 3 -19.03 -12.17 8.48
N ALA A 4 -18.27 -13.21 8.14
CA ALA A 4 -16.82 -13.30 8.18
C ALA A 4 -16.16 -12.40 7.12
N GLN A 5 -16.68 -11.18 6.93
CA GLN A 5 -16.02 -10.08 6.25
C GLN A 5 -14.95 -9.59 7.22
N PHE A 6 -13.89 -10.39 7.24
CA PHE A 6 -12.76 -10.41 8.16
C PHE A 6 -12.33 -9.00 8.57
N ASP A 7 -11.94 -8.86 9.84
CA ASP A 7 -11.45 -7.66 10.51
C ASP A 7 -10.08 -7.18 9.96
N ILE A 8 -9.91 -7.18 8.64
CA ILE A 8 -8.77 -6.58 7.92
C ILE A 8 -8.73 -5.08 8.25
N GLN A 9 -9.90 -4.47 8.43
CA GLN A 9 -9.98 -3.06 8.76
C GLN A 9 -9.32 -2.73 10.11
N GLY A 10 -9.66 -3.44 11.19
CA GLY A 10 -9.09 -3.18 12.51
C GLY A 10 -7.65 -3.64 12.65
N ALA A 11 -7.23 -4.64 11.86
CA ALA A 11 -5.92 -5.25 12.04
C ALA A 11 -4.78 -4.53 11.30
N ILE A 12 -5.08 -3.79 10.23
CA ILE A 12 -4.09 -2.96 9.51
C ILE A 12 -4.27 -1.47 9.84
N PHE A 13 -5.50 -0.97 9.87
CA PHE A 13 -5.74 0.46 9.81
C PHE A 13 -5.93 1.09 11.18
N SER A 14 -5.10 2.08 11.47
CA SER A 14 -5.29 2.98 12.61
C SER A 14 -6.21 4.17 12.27
N VAL A 15 -6.40 4.49 11.00
CA VAL A 15 -7.25 5.61 10.55
C VAL A 15 -8.05 5.19 9.32
N VAL A 16 -9.36 5.48 9.34
CA VAL A 16 -10.27 5.29 8.20
C VAL A 16 -10.81 6.65 7.75
N ILE A 17 -10.65 6.96 6.46
CA ILE A 17 -11.11 8.20 5.84
C ILE A 17 -12.26 7.86 4.88
N ARG A 18 -13.46 8.40 5.15
CA ARG A 18 -14.61 8.29 4.24
C ARG A 18 -14.64 9.51 3.32
N TYR A 19 -14.49 9.27 2.02
CA TYR A 19 -14.26 10.30 1.03
C TYR A 19 -15.55 11.05 0.67
N LYS A 20 -15.64 12.33 1.06
CA LYS A 20 -16.55 13.33 0.46
C LYS A 20 -15.84 14.63 0.04
N LYS A 21 -14.55 14.80 0.37
CA LYS A 21 -13.78 16.04 0.14
C LYS A 21 -12.29 15.74 -0.15
N PHE A 22 -11.89 15.82 -1.42
CA PHE A 22 -10.52 15.60 -1.93
C PHE A 22 -9.41 16.24 -1.08
N LYS A 23 -9.51 17.56 -0.82
CA LYS A 23 -8.48 18.32 -0.11
C LYS A 23 -8.22 17.83 1.32
N GLN A 24 -9.24 17.33 2.01
CA GLN A 24 -9.10 16.85 3.39
C GLN A 24 -8.33 15.53 3.44
N ALA A 25 -8.61 14.63 2.50
CA ALA A 25 -7.86 13.38 2.40
C ALA A 25 -6.39 13.67 2.09
N LEU A 26 -6.11 14.56 1.11
CA LEU A 26 -4.74 14.93 0.75
C LEU A 26 -3.96 15.49 1.96
N GLU A 27 -4.58 16.37 2.75
CA GLU A 27 -3.96 16.93 3.96
C GLU A 27 -3.63 15.86 5.00
N VAL A 28 -4.54 14.88 5.18
CA VAL A 28 -4.28 13.76 6.08
C VAL A 28 -3.11 12.92 5.57
N PHE A 29 -3.07 12.57 4.29
CA PHE A 29 -1.95 11.84 3.69
C PHE A 29 -0.61 12.56 3.88
N LYS A 30 -0.57 13.88 3.63
CA LYS A 30 0.63 14.71 3.86
C LYS A 30 1.12 14.62 5.29
N ARG A 31 0.23 14.92 6.26
CA ARG A 31 0.58 14.91 7.68
C ARG A 31 1.14 13.57 8.12
N LEU A 32 0.58 12.47 7.60
CA LEU A 32 1.03 11.11 7.93
C LEU A 32 2.39 10.78 7.29
N THR A 33 2.59 11.19 6.04
CA THR A 33 3.87 11.05 5.33
C THR A 33 4.96 11.81 6.08
N GLU A 34 4.70 13.06 6.48
CA GLU A 34 5.63 13.87 7.27
C GLU A 34 5.89 13.29 8.67
N PHE A 35 4.86 12.72 9.32
CA PHE A 35 5.03 12.06 10.60
C PHE A 35 5.96 10.85 10.49
N SER A 36 5.80 10.01 9.47
CA SER A 36 6.71 8.89 9.20
C SER A 36 8.12 9.35 8.82
N GLU A 37 8.26 10.41 8.03
CA GLU A 37 9.57 10.99 7.68
C GLU A 37 10.33 11.50 8.91
N ARG A 38 9.62 11.96 9.94
CA ARG A 38 10.21 12.40 11.23
C ARG A 38 10.49 11.24 12.21
N GLY A 39 10.40 9.99 11.76
CA GLY A 39 10.63 8.81 12.60
C GLY A 39 9.42 8.38 13.42
N GLY A 40 8.23 8.88 13.09
CA GLY A 40 6.97 8.40 13.66
C GLY A 40 6.72 6.93 13.30
N LYS A 41 6.04 6.21 14.19
CA LYS A 41 5.70 4.80 13.98
C LYS A 41 4.90 4.62 12.68
N ALA A 42 5.23 3.57 11.92
CA ALA A 42 4.47 3.17 10.74
C ALA A 42 2.98 2.97 11.07
N GLN A 43 2.11 3.44 10.17
CA GLN A 43 0.67 3.43 10.35
C GLN A 43 -0.04 2.91 9.11
N GLY A 44 -1.16 2.22 9.33
CA GLY A 44 -2.04 1.77 8.27
C GLY A 44 -3.22 2.72 8.11
N PHE A 45 -3.58 3.01 6.85
CA PHE A 45 -4.67 3.91 6.49
C PHE A 45 -5.59 3.29 5.47
N LEU A 46 -6.88 3.54 5.61
CA LEU A 46 -7.88 3.13 4.61
C LEU A 46 -8.68 4.34 4.13
N LEU A 47 -8.57 4.67 2.84
CA LEU A 47 -9.38 5.67 2.15
C LEU A 47 -10.49 4.97 1.35
N LEU A 48 -11.74 5.15 1.78
CA LEU A 48 -12.91 4.60 1.10
C LEU A 48 -13.71 5.69 0.41
N GLY A 49 -14.07 5.46 -0.85
CA GLY A 49 -15.01 6.31 -1.58
C GLY A 49 -15.56 5.57 -2.79
N GLU A 50 -16.73 5.96 -3.30
CA GLU A 50 -17.31 5.32 -4.49
C GLU A 50 -16.37 5.41 -5.70
N SER A 51 -16.56 4.54 -6.69
CA SER A 51 -15.83 4.58 -7.97
C SER A 51 -15.93 5.96 -8.61
N SER A 52 -14.90 6.34 -9.38
CA SER A 52 -14.85 7.62 -10.12
C SER A 52 -14.76 8.90 -9.28
N ASN A 53 -14.57 8.80 -7.96
CA ASN A 53 -14.40 9.97 -7.08
C ASN A 53 -12.97 10.54 -7.01
N GLY A 54 -12.09 10.23 -7.97
CA GLY A 54 -10.74 10.81 -8.01
C GLY A 54 -9.79 10.34 -6.90
N LYS A 55 -10.00 9.14 -6.34
CA LYS A 55 -9.10 8.53 -5.35
C LYS A 55 -7.73 8.22 -5.92
N THR A 56 -7.68 7.63 -7.13
CA THR A 56 -6.45 7.40 -7.88
C THR A 56 -5.75 8.71 -8.21
N ILE A 57 -6.51 9.76 -8.55
CA ILE A 57 -5.96 11.11 -8.79
C ILE A 57 -5.30 11.65 -7.52
N LEU A 58 -5.91 11.45 -6.34
CA LEU A 58 -5.33 11.85 -5.07
C LEU A 58 -4.02 11.10 -4.78
N ALA A 59 -3.99 9.80 -5.05
CA ALA A 59 -2.80 8.98 -4.86
C ALA A 59 -1.67 9.41 -5.81
N GLN A 60 -2.00 9.73 -7.06
CA GLN A 60 -1.04 10.27 -8.03
C GLN A 60 -0.52 11.64 -7.59
N GLU A 61 -1.39 12.54 -7.14
CA GLU A 61 -1.02 13.85 -6.61
C GLU A 61 -0.05 13.75 -5.42
N MET A 62 -0.19 12.71 -4.57
CA MET A 62 0.79 12.42 -3.53
C MET A 62 2.15 12.02 -4.12
N CYS A 63 2.21 11.15 -5.13
CA CYS A 63 3.46 10.82 -5.81
C CYS A 63 4.10 12.04 -6.49
N ASP A 64 3.29 12.93 -7.08
CA ASP A 64 3.79 14.12 -7.79
C ASP A 64 4.38 15.16 -6.83
N GLN A 65 3.84 15.27 -5.61
CA GLN A 65 4.38 16.15 -4.56
C GLN A 65 5.64 15.60 -3.89
N TYR A 66 5.86 14.29 -3.97
CA TYR A 66 7.04 13.62 -3.46
C TYR A 66 7.72 12.84 -4.59
N PRO A 67 8.21 13.55 -5.63
CA PRO A 67 8.71 12.91 -6.83
C PRO A 67 9.94 12.05 -6.53
N ARG A 68 10.22 11.12 -7.45
CA ARG A 68 11.47 10.36 -7.44
C ARG A 68 12.65 11.32 -7.59
N GLU A 69 13.58 11.26 -6.65
CA GLU A 69 14.77 12.11 -6.60
C GLU A 69 16.02 11.24 -6.86
N GLN A 70 16.91 11.72 -7.72
CA GLN A 70 18.23 11.14 -7.90
C GLN A 70 19.19 11.83 -6.92
N GLU A 71 19.64 11.11 -5.90
CA GLU A 71 20.71 11.54 -5.00
C GLU A 71 22.05 10.98 -5.50
N GLU A 72 23.16 11.48 -4.96
CA GLU A 72 24.53 11.12 -5.40
C GLU A 72 24.81 9.61 -5.33
N GLU A 73 24.34 8.95 -4.27
CA GLU A 73 24.62 7.53 -4.01
C GLU A 73 23.39 6.62 -4.16
N ARG A 74 22.20 7.19 -4.34
CA ARG A 74 20.95 6.41 -4.38
C ARG A 74 19.81 7.13 -5.09
N VAL A 75 18.77 6.36 -5.39
CA VAL A 75 17.46 6.90 -5.78
C VAL A 75 16.59 6.99 -4.53
N ARG A 76 16.05 8.18 -4.26
CA ARG A 76 15.08 8.40 -3.19
C ARG A 76 13.66 8.42 -3.74
N ILE A 77 12.79 7.60 -3.15
CA ILE A 77 11.37 7.48 -3.50
C ILE A 77 10.58 7.46 -2.19
N LYS A 78 10.16 8.63 -1.71
CA LYS A 78 9.46 8.75 -0.41
C LYS A 78 8.08 8.12 -0.42
N VAL A 79 7.32 8.38 -1.49
CA VAL A 79 5.96 7.89 -1.70
C VAL A 79 5.95 7.05 -2.97
N ILE A 80 5.44 5.83 -2.86
CA ILE A 80 5.26 4.95 -4.02
C ILE A 80 3.83 4.43 -4.06
N MET A 81 3.27 4.35 -5.27
CA MET A 81 1.93 3.83 -5.50
C MET A 81 1.98 2.57 -6.36
N ILE A 82 1.15 1.59 -6.01
CA ILE A 82 0.80 0.45 -6.86
C ILE A 82 -0.71 0.27 -6.90
N SER A 83 -1.22 -0.41 -7.93
CA SER A 83 -2.58 -0.93 -7.96
C SER A 83 -2.59 -2.38 -7.48
N MET A 84 -3.51 -2.73 -6.60
CA MET A 84 -3.72 -4.09 -6.11
C MET A 84 -4.02 -5.03 -7.28
N PRO A 85 -3.23 -6.12 -7.46
CA PRO A 85 -3.52 -7.11 -8.50
C PRO A 85 -4.93 -7.69 -8.34
N ALA A 86 -5.63 -7.94 -9.46
CA ALA A 86 -7.00 -8.49 -9.44
C ALA A 86 -7.10 -9.86 -8.76
N ASN A 87 -6.03 -10.64 -8.80
CA ASN A 87 -5.88 -11.90 -8.07
C ASN A 87 -4.65 -11.79 -7.15
N PRO A 88 -4.80 -11.15 -5.97
CA PRO A 88 -3.65 -10.82 -5.14
C PRO A 88 -3.09 -12.08 -4.47
N THR A 89 -1.81 -12.32 -4.75
CA THR A 89 -0.91 -13.20 -3.99
C THR A 89 0.28 -12.37 -3.50
N ILE A 90 0.95 -12.78 -2.42
CA ILE A 90 2.15 -12.11 -1.92
C ILE A 90 3.19 -11.95 -3.04
N ARG A 91 3.45 -13.03 -3.80
CA ARG A 91 4.32 -12.99 -4.98
C ARG A 91 3.90 -11.90 -5.98
N SER A 92 2.64 -11.90 -6.41
CA SER A 92 2.16 -10.92 -7.42
C SER A 92 2.27 -9.47 -6.92
N PHE A 93 2.07 -9.26 -5.61
CA PHE A 93 2.21 -7.96 -4.98
C PHE A 93 3.68 -7.52 -4.98
N CYS A 94 4.60 -8.40 -4.57
CA CYS A 94 6.03 -8.10 -4.58
C CYS A 94 6.51 -7.75 -5.99
N MET A 95 6.13 -8.54 -7.01
CA MET A 95 6.49 -8.27 -8.41
C MET A 95 6.02 -6.87 -8.84
N LYS A 96 4.76 -6.52 -8.54
CA LYS A 96 4.19 -5.20 -8.88
C LYS A 96 4.95 -4.05 -8.21
N LEU A 97 5.39 -4.24 -6.96
CA LEU A 97 6.16 -3.25 -6.23
C LEU A 97 7.59 -3.14 -6.73
N LEU A 98 8.25 -4.27 -7.02
CA LEU A 98 9.58 -4.26 -7.65
C LEU A 98 9.56 -3.54 -9.00
N ASP A 99 8.53 -3.78 -9.81
CA ASP A 99 8.32 -3.10 -11.09
C ASP A 99 8.19 -1.58 -10.90
N SER A 100 7.49 -1.09 -9.88
CA SER A 100 7.35 0.36 -9.63
C SER A 100 8.65 1.03 -9.17
N TYR A 101 9.57 0.28 -8.55
CA TYR A 101 10.96 0.75 -8.33
C TYR A 101 11.84 0.67 -9.59
N GLY A 102 11.39 -0.01 -10.64
CA GLY A 102 12.18 -0.32 -11.83
C GLY A 102 13.18 -1.45 -11.59
N ARG A 103 12.90 -2.36 -10.64
CA ARG A 103 13.79 -3.45 -10.27
C ARG A 103 13.38 -4.76 -10.92
N LYS A 104 14.34 -5.40 -11.59
CA LYS A 104 14.16 -6.72 -12.20
C LYS A 104 14.15 -7.81 -11.14
N TYR A 105 13.38 -8.86 -11.39
CA TYR A 105 13.31 -10.08 -10.60
C TYR A 105 13.31 -11.30 -11.52
N GLY A 106 13.66 -12.47 -10.98
CA GLY A 106 13.64 -13.73 -11.71
C GLY A 106 12.26 -14.38 -11.72
N GLU A 107 11.90 -15.02 -12.83
CA GLU A 107 10.65 -15.78 -12.95
C GLU A 107 10.51 -16.91 -11.92
N ARG A 108 11.64 -17.46 -11.46
CA ARG A 108 11.72 -18.54 -10.47
C ARG A 108 12.08 -18.07 -9.06
N ASP A 109 12.21 -16.76 -8.84
CA ASP A 109 12.51 -16.24 -7.51
C ASP A 109 11.42 -16.68 -6.52
N THR A 110 11.78 -17.06 -5.31
CA THR A 110 10.79 -17.50 -4.31
C THR A 110 10.05 -16.30 -3.72
N GLU A 111 8.88 -16.53 -3.13
CA GLU A 111 8.14 -15.49 -2.40
C GLU A 111 8.98 -14.84 -1.29
N ALA A 112 9.75 -15.65 -0.55
CA ALA A 112 10.66 -15.17 0.50
C ALA A 112 11.75 -14.26 -0.07
N LYS A 113 12.35 -14.61 -1.21
CA LYS A 113 13.34 -13.77 -1.89
C LYS A 113 12.72 -12.45 -2.34
N LEU A 114 11.56 -12.48 -3.00
CA LEU A 114 10.89 -11.27 -3.45
C LEU A 114 10.48 -10.35 -2.30
N THR A 115 9.99 -10.92 -1.20
CA THR A 115 9.67 -10.17 0.02
C THR A 115 10.90 -9.48 0.60
N HIS A 116 12.04 -10.18 0.67
CA HIS A 116 13.29 -9.61 1.13
C HIS A 116 13.77 -8.45 0.25
N GLU A 117 13.70 -8.59 -1.08
CA GLU A 117 14.05 -7.54 -2.04
C GLU A 117 13.15 -6.31 -1.86
N VAL A 118 11.84 -6.51 -1.69
CA VAL A 118 10.88 -5.43 -1.44
C VAL A 118 11.22 -4.66 -0.16
N VAL A 119 11.42 -5.37 0.97
CA VAL A 119 11.79 -4.74 2.25
C VAL A 119 13.09 -3.95 2.12
N THR A 120 14.06 -4.50 1.40
CA THR A 120 15.35 -3.86 1.15
C THR A 120 15.20 -2.58 0.33
N LEU A 121 14.40 -2.61 -0.74
CA LEU A 121 14.16 -1.42 -1.57
C LEU A 121 13.42 -0.32 -0.81
N LEU A 122 12.37 -0.68 -0.06
CA LEU A 122 11.61 0.28 0.75
C LEU A 122 12.55 1.07 1.69
N LYS A 123 13.47 0.37 2.35
CA LYS A 123 14.48 0.99 3.23
C LYS A 123 15.50 1.82 2.45
N ASN A 124 16.12 1.23 1.44
CA ASN A 124 17.24 1.86 0.72
C ASN A 124 16.80 3.12 -0.04
N CYS A 125 15.59 3.11 -0.60
CA CYS A 125 15.02 4.26 -1.29
C CYS A 125 14.43 5.32 -0.34
N GLY A 126 14.51 5.13 0.99
CA GLY A 126 13.94 6.05 1.96
C GLY A 126 12.43 6.22 1.80
N THR A 127 11.74 5.15 1.41
CA THR A 127 10.28 5.14 1.29
C THR A 127 9.68 5.19 2.68
N VAL A 128 8.64 6.02 2.84
CA VAL A 128 7.92 6.21 4.10
C VAL A 128 6.42 5.96 3.94
N MET A 129 5.90 5.98 2.70
CA MET A 129 4.50 5.73 2.38
C MET A 129 4.38 4.82 1.15
N LEU A 130 3.69 3.70 1.30
CA LEU A 130 3.23 2.83 0.21
C LEU A 130 1.71 2.99 0.05
N ILE A 131 1.30 3.48 -1.11
CA ILE A 131 -0.12 3.61 -1.48
C ILE A 131 -0.52 2.42 -2.36
N ILE A 132 -1.61 1.77 -2.01
CA ILE A 132 -2.14 0.60 -2.72
C ILE A 132 -3.58 0.93 -3.13
N ASP A 133 -3.78 1.19 -4.42
CA ASP A 133 -5.09 1.47 -5.00
C ASP A 133 -5.84 0.17 -5.33
N GLU A 134 -7.15 0.27 -5.59
CA GLU A 134 -8.03 -0.87 -5.87
C GLU A 134 -8.06 -1.93 -4.74
N ALA A 135 -7.99 -1.48 -3.49
CA ALA A 135 -7.93 -2.34 -2.32
C ALA A 135 -9.13 -3.31 -2.19
N GLN A 136 -10.26 -3.04 -2.84
CA GLN A 136 -11.38 -3.99 -2.89
C GLN A 136 -11.00 -5.32 -3.58
N HIS A 137 -10.00 -5.35 -4.48
CA HIS A 137 -9.48 -6.59 -5.04
C HIS A 137 -8.89 -7.54 -3.96
N LEU A 138 -8.46 -7.01 -2.82
CA LEU A 138 -8.05 -7.83 -1.68
C LEU A 138 -9.21 -8.65 -1.12
N VAL A 139 -10.42 -8.08 -1.11
CA VAL A 139 -11.63 -8.70 -0.53
C VAL A 139 -12.39 -9.50 -1.59
N ASP A 140 -12.41 -9.02 -2.84
CA ASP A 140 -13.14 -9.62 -3.95
C ASP A 140 -12.34 -10.72 -4.66
N GLY A 141 -11.01 -10.77 -4.46
CA GLY A 141 -10.10 -11.77 -5.02
C GLY A 141 -10.40 -13.19 -4.51
N ASN A 142 -10.35 -14.17 -5.43
CA ASN A 142 -10.58 -15.62 -5.26
C ASN A 142 -11.06 -16.12 -3.88
N LYS A 143 -12.36 -16.41 -3.78
CA LYS A 143 -13.07 -16.99 -2.62
C LYS A 143 -12.71 -18.45 -2.28
N ILE A 144 -11.76 -19.06 -2.99
CA ILE A 144 -11.49 -20.50 -2.96
C ILE A 144 -10.29 -20.81 -2.07
N ASN A 145 -10.35 -20.34 -0.82
CA ASN A 145 -9.42 -20.65 0.29
C ASN A 145 -8.26 -19.65 0.48
N LYS A 146 -8.35 -18.87 1.58
CA LYS A 146 -7.26 -18.25 2.37
C LYS A 146 -6.53 -16.97 1.90
N THR A 147 -6.78 -16.43 0.71
CA THR A 147 -5.92 -15.35 0.16
C THR A 147 -6.04 -13.94 0.78
N PRO A 148 -7.21 -13.40 1.19
CA PRO A 148 -7.28 -12.01 1.67
C PRO A 148 -6.59 -11.78 3.00
N ALA A 149 -6.76 -12.72 3.94
CA ALA A 149 -6.18 -12.64 5.27
C ALA A 149 -4.66 -12.81 5.23
N GLU A 150 -4.16 -13.75 4.42
CA GLU A 150 -2.72 -13.99 4.24
C GLU A 150 -2.02 -12.76 3.66
N VAL A 151 -2.57 -12.14 2.61
CA VAL A 151 -2.01 -10.91 2.05
C VAL A 151 -2.13 -9.74 3.04
N ALA A 152 -3.24 -9.63 3.77
CA ALA A 152 -3.39 -8.61 4.82
C ALA A 152 -2.35 -8.76 5.94
N ASP A 153 -2.12 -9.97 6.43
CA ASP A 153 -1.12 -10.26 7.46
C ASP A 153 0.30 -10.02 6.93
N TRP A 154 0.56 -10.39 5.68
CA TRP A 154 1.83 -10.08 5.03
C TRP A 154 2.05 -8.57 4.88
N ILE A 155 1.03 -7.77 4.55
CA ILE A 155 1.14 -6.30 4.51
C ILE A 155 1.51 -5.75 5.90
N LYS A 156 0.93 -6.29 6.99
CA LYS A 156 1.32 -5.88 8.35
C LYS A 156 2.77 -6.23 8.64
N GLN A 157 3.21 -7.42 8.26
CA GLN A 157 4.60 -7.83 8.42
C GLN A 157 5.52 -6.90 7.61
N LEU A 158 5.16 -6.59 6.36
CA LEU A 158 5.90 -5.65 5.53
C LEU A 158 6.05 -4.29 6.21
N MET A 159 4.96 -3.74 6.78
CA MET A 159 5.00 -2.48 7.54
C MET A 159 5.95 -2.55 8.74
N ASN A 160 5.93 -3.65 9.50
CA ASN A 160 6.80 -3.84 10.65
C ASN A 160 8.27 -3.97 10.24
N ASP A 161 8.55 -4.77 9.21
CA ASP A 161 9.91 -5.07 8.78
C ASP A 161 10.57 -3.87 8.10
N SER A 162 9.79 -3.06 7.37
CA SER A 162 10.27 -1.88 6.63
C SER A 162 10.12 -0.55 7.37
N GLN A 163 9.26 -0.48 8.40
CA GLN A 163 8.80 0.77 9.02
C GLN A 163 8.11 1.75 8.04
N VAL A 164 7.57 1.22 6.94
CA VAL A 164 6.81 2.00 5.96
C VAL A 164 5.33 2.03 6.33
N SER A 165 4.73 3.22 6.31
CA SER A 165 3.29 3.37 6.42
C SER A 165 2.59 2.92 5.15
N VAL A 166 1.41 2.30 5.29
CA VAL A 166 0.65 1.79 4.16
C VAL A 166 -0.71 2.45 4.09
N SER A 167 -1.09 2.93 2.92
CA SER A 167 -2.45 3.35 2.65
C SER A 167 -3.13 2.46 1.62
N LEU A 168 -4.23 1.84 2.01
CA LEU A 168 -5.17 1.22 1.10
C LEU A 168 -6.19 2.25 0.62
N ILE A 169 -6.42 2.29 -0.68
CA ILE A 169 -7.42 3.12 -1.32
C ILE A 169 -8.35 2.20 -2.11
N GLY A 170 -9.66 2.38 -1.94
CA GLY A 170 -10.62 1.52 -2.63
C GLY A 170 -12.05 1.96 -2.48
N THR A 171 -12.95 1.15 -3.01
CA THR A 171 -14.38 1.35 -2.87
C THR A 171 -14.90 0.70 -1.59
N PRO A 172 -15.98 1.24 -0.97
CA PRO A 172 -16.73 0.48 0.00
C PRO A 172 -17.17 -0.84 -0.65
N VAL A 173 -16.85 -1.97 -0.05
CA VAL A 173 -17.35 -3.26 -0.50
C VAL A 173 -18.86 -3.25 -0.26
N SER A 174 -19.66 -3.36 -1.31
CA SER A 174 -21.11 -3.42 -1.20
C SER A 174 -21.49 -4.72 -0.51
N GLY A 175 -21.92 -4.63 0.75
CA GLY A 175 -22.53 -5.72 1.51
C GLY A 175 -24.04 -5.67 1.43
#